data_AF-A0A2D0JJ77-F1
#
_entry.id   AF-A0A2D0JJ77-F1
#
_cell.length_a   1.000
_cell.length_b   1.000
_cell.length_c   1.000
_cell.angle_alpha   90.00
_cell.angle_beta   90.00
_cell.angle_gamma   90.00
#
_symmetry.space_group_name_H-M   'P 1'
#
loop_
_entity.id
_entity.type
_entity.pdbx_description
1 polymer ?
#
loop_
_entity_poly.entity_id
_entity_poly.type
_entity_poly.pdbx_seq_one_letter_code
_entity_poly.pdbx_strand_id
1 'polypeptide(L)'
;MLLHCKNNNTLRVLERHSGSELRYNRQIFFANDDLTRIIKFVIKNSASETVPVGEYDEGLNENIILDALLKFSSAGIPFWFWGEYWNKKLENLVDNRAERDFL
;
A
#
# COMPACT_ATOMS: atom_id res chain seq x y z
N MET A 1 -9.00 -15.44 2.03
CA MET A 1 -9.46 -14.03 1.93
C MET A 1 -8.87 -13.26 3.08
N LEU A 2 -8.13 -12.19 2.80
CA LEU A 2 -7.59 -11.29 3.82
C LEU A 2 -8.44 -10.02 3.85
N LEU A 3 -8.78 -9.53 5.05
CA LEU A 3 -9.61 -8.35 5.27
C LEU A 3 -8.85 -7.36 6.15
N HIS A 4 -8.66 -6.15 5.64
CA HIS A 4 -8.13 -5.03 6.41
C HIS A 4 -9.20 -3.95 6.55
N CYS A 5 -9.47 -3.54 7.77
CA CYS A 5 -10.47 -2.53 8.08
C CYS A 5 -9.79 -1.38 8.84
N LYS A 6 -10.06 -0.15 8.41
CA LYS A 6 -9.63 1.05 9.13
C LYS A 6 -10.75 2.08 9.08
N ASN A 7 -11.27 2.44 10.25
CA ASN A 7 -12.51 3.22 10.38
C ASN A 7 -13.65 2.58 9.57
N ASN A 8 -14.34 3.35 8.74
CA ASN A 8 -15.42 2.87 7.87
C ASN A 8 -14.94 2.29 6.54
N ASN A 9 -13.63 2.27 6.30
CA ASN A 9 -13.05 1.78 5.05
C ASN A 9 -12.59 0.33 5.18
N THR A 10 -12.84 -0.46 4.14
CA THR A 10 -12.48 -1.87 4.10
C THR A 10 -11.74 -2.20 2.82
N LEU A 11 -10.66 -2.99 2.94
CA LEU A 11 -9.93 -3.60 1.83
C LEU A 11 -10.00 -5.12 1.97
N ARG A 12 -10.61 -5.78 0.99
CA ARG A 12 -10.64 -7.25 0.88
C ARG A 12 -9.67 -7.69 -0.19
N VAL A 13 -8.80 -8.64 0.15
CA VAL A 13 -7.89 -9.30 -0.79
C VAL A 13 -8.42 -10.71 -1.06
N LEU A 14 -8.89 -10.91 -2.29
CA LEU A 14 -9.44 -12.15 -2.80
C LEU A 14 -8.40 -12.79 -3.72
N GLU A 15 -7.84 -13.91 -3.28
CA GLU A 15 -6.83 -14.63 -4.06
C GLU A 15 -7.42 -15.21 -5.35
N ARG A 16 -6.63 -15.18 -6.41
CA ARG A 16 -6.97 -15.73 -7.72
C ARG A 16 -5.87 -16.70 -8.16
N HIS A 17 -6.08 -17.37 -9.30
CA HIS A 17 -5.07 -18.27 -9.87
C HIS A 17 -3.72 -17.57 -10.10
N SER A 18 -3.77 -16.30 -10.50
CA SER A 18 -2.62 -15.39 -10.53
C SER A 18 -3.02 -14.08 -9.86
N GLY A 19 -2.24 -13.62 -8.89
CA GLY A 19 -2.44 -12.37 -8.18
C GLY A 19 -3.68 -12.34 -7.28
N SER A 20 -4.33 -11.18 -7.20
CA SER A 20 -5.49 -10.96 -6.35
C SER A 20 -6.43 -9.89 -6.86
N GLU A 21 -7.71 -10.06 -6.55
CA GLU A 21 -8.70 -8.98 -6.64
C GLU A 21 -8.75 -8.24 -5.30
N LEU A 22 -8.64 -6.92 -5.38
CA LEU A 22 -8.65 -6.02 -4.25
C LEU A 22 -9.95 -5.25 -4.27
N ARG A 23 -10.78 -5.39 -3.23
CA ARG A 23 -12.01 -4.61 -3.08
C ARG A 23 -11.85 -3.58 -1.99
N TYR A 24 -11.64 -2.34 -2.37
CA TYR A 24 -11.64 -1.21 -1.44
C TYR A 24 -13.02 -0.55 -1.44
N ASN A 25 -13.81 -0.77 -0.39
CA ASN A 25 -15.22 -0.38 -0.34
C ASN A 25 -15.99 -0.86 -1.59
N ARG A 26 -16.39 0.05 -2.49
CA ARG A 26 -17.10 -0.24 -3.75
C ARG A 26 -16.16 -0.32 -4.97
N GLN A 27 -14.89 0.01 -4.81
CA GLN A 27 -13.90 0.01 -5.89
C GLN A 27 -13.19 -1.35 -5.97
N ILE A 28 -12.89 -1.78 -7.19
CA ILE A 28 -12.23 -3.06 -7.47
C ILE A 28 -10.95 -2.79 -8.24
N PHE A 29 -9.85 -3.38 -7.78
CA PHE A 29 -8.56 -3.37 -8.45
C PHE A 29 -8.07 -4.81 -8.66
N PHE A 30 -7.22 -5.00 -9.66
CA PHE A 30 -6.54 -6.28 -9.87
C PHE A 30 -5.04 -6.09 -9.66
N ALA A 31 -4.48 -6.92 -8.79
CA ALA A 31 -3.06 -6.99 -8.50
C ALA A 31 -2.50 -8.28 -9.12
N ASN A 32 -1.31 -8.20 -9.72
CA ASN A 32 -0.51 -9.38 -10.04
C ASN A 32 0.11 -9.96 -8.75
N ASP A 33 0.92 -11.01 -8.87
CA ASP A 33 1.52 -11.68 -7.71
C ASP A 33 2.44 -10.75 -6.90
N ASP A 34 3.26 -9.94 -7.56
CA ASP A 34 4.15 -8.98 -6.89
C ASP A 34 3.38 -7.91 -6.12
N LEU A 35 2.36 -7.32 -6.75
CA LEU A 35 1.53 -6.31 -6.10
C LEU A 35 0.70 -6.93 -4.97
N THR A 36 0.30 -8.19 -5.10
CA THR A 36 -0.37 -8.95 -4.05
C THR A 36 0.55 -9.13 -2.84
N ARG A 37 1.83 -9.48 -3.07
CA ARG A 37 2.85 -9.59 -2.00
C ARG A 37 3.06 -8.26 -1.29
N ILE A 38 3.20 -7.17 -2.04
CA ILE A 38 3.31 -5.80 -1.49
C ILE A 38 2.14 -5.50 -0.55
N ILE A 39 0.91 -5.73 -0.99
CA ILE A 39 -0.28 -5.37 -0.21
C ILE A 39 -0.39 -6.22 1.05
N LYS A 40 -0.11 -7.53 0.95
CA LYS A 40 -0.10 -8.42 2.12
C LYS A 40 0.95 -7.97 3.14
N PHE A 41 2.14 -7.62 2.68
CA PHE A 41 3.22 -7.09 3.51
C PHE A 41 2.83 -5.79 4.21
N VAL A 42 2.28 -4.83 3.47
CA VAL A 42 1.83 -3.53 4.02
C VAL A 42 0.72 -3.73 5.05
N ILE A 43 -0.28 -4.56 4.76
CA ILE A 43 -1.38 -4.83 5.69
C ILE A 43 -0.86 -5.50 6.97
N LYS A 44 0.02 -6.51 6.84
CA LYS A 44 0.64 -7.19 7.98
C LYS A 44 1.36 -6.21 8.91
N ASN A 45 1.98 -5.19 8.34
CA ASN A 45 2.77 -4.19 9.08
C ASN A 45 2.02 -2.86 9.33
N SER A 46 0.74 -2.77 8.99
CA SER A 46 -0.03 -1.50 9.03
C SER A 46 -0.19 -0.89 10.42
N ALA A 47 -0.10 -1.70 11.47
CA ALA A 47 -0.18 -1.28 12.86
C ALA A 47 1.18 -0.90 13.46
N SER A 48 2.28 -1.15 12.75
CA SER A 48 3.63 -0.87 13.25
C SER A 48 4.04 0.56 12.94
N GLU A 49 4.70 1.21 13.89
CA GLU A 49 5.31 2.53 13.71
C GLU A 49 6.59 2.47 12.86
N THR A 50 7.17 1.28 12.71
CA THR A 50 8.37 1.02 11.91
C THR A 50 8.24 -0.31 11.17
N VAL A 51 8.88 -0.43 10.01
CA VAL A 51 9.02 -1.72 9.34
C VAL A 51 10.29 -2.40 9.88
N PRO A 52 10.20 -3.62 10.43
CA PRO A 52 11.38 -4.34 10.94
C PRO A 52 12.44 -4.50 9.85
N VAL A 53 13.68 -4.16 10.17
CA VAL A 53 14.82 -4.31 9.25
C VAL A 53 14.98 -5.80 8.92
N GLY A 54 14.91 -6.14 7.63
CA GLY A 54 15.02 -7.52 7.14
C GLY A 54 13.71 -8.29 6.96
N GLU A 55 12.55 -7.67 7.19
CA GLU A 55 11.24 -8.30 6.90
C GLU A 55 10.77 -8.12 5.45
N TYR A 56 11.49 -7.35 4.62
CA TYR A 56 11.18 -7.29 3.20
C TYR A 56 11.44 -8.66 2.57
N ASP A 57 10.43 -9.23 1.90
CA ASP A 57 10.71 -10.42 1.11
C ASP A 57 11.76 -10.11 0.02
N GLU A 58 12.41 -11.16 -0.48
CA GLU A 58 13.36 -11.04 -1.59
C GLU A 58 12.74 -10.30 -2.79
N GLY A 59 13.43 -9.26 -3.28
CA GLY A 59 13.00 -8.39 -4.37
C GLY A 59 12.11 -7.22 -3.96
N LEU A 60 11.67 -7.14 -2.69
CA LEU A 60 10.94 -5.99 -2.17
C LEU A 60 11.87 -4.97 -1.53
N ASN A 61 11.64 -3.69 -1.81
CA ASN A 61 12.27 -2.58 -1.10
C ASN A 61 11.25 -1.47 -0.86
N GLU A 62 11.62 -0.54 0.03
CA GLU A 62 10.75 0.57 0.44
C GLU A 62 10.24 1.39 -0.76
N ASN A 63 11.12 1.71 -1.73
CA ASN A 63 10.76 2.53 -2.88
C ASN A 63 9.70 1.87 -3.77
N ILE A 64 9.83 0.56 -4.04
CA ILE A 64 8.83 -0.20 -4.82
C ILE A 64 7.48 -0.20 -4.10
N ILE A 65 7.48 -0.37 -2.79
CA ILE A 65 6.25 -0.33 -1.98
C ILE A 65 5.63 1.06 -2.04
N LEU A 66 6.43 2.12 -1.84
CA LEU A 66 5.94 3.49 -1.89
C LEU A 66 5.33 3.84 -3.25
N ASP A 67 5.98 3.46 -4.36
CA ASP A 67 5.42 3.69 -5.70
C ASP A 67 4.12 2.91 -5.93
N ALA A 68 4.01 1.68 -5.42
CA ALA A 68 2.78 0.89 -5.51
C ALA A 68 1.65 1.54 -4.68
N LEU A 69 1.93 1.93 -3.43
CA LEU A 69 0.95 2.59 -2.56
C LEU A 69 0.51 3.94 -3.12
N LEU A 70 1.44 4.72 -3.67
CA LEU A 70 1.12 5.99 -4.31
C LEU A 70 0.13 5.79 -5.46
N LYS A 71 0.31 4.77 -6.31
CA LYS A 71 -0.64 4.46 -7.40
C LYS A 71 -2.03 4.10 -6.88
N PHE A 72 -2.13 3.29 -5.83
CA PHE A 72 -3.43 3.00 -5.20
C PHE A 72 -4.08 4.24 -4.61
N SER A 73 -3.27 5.15 -4.09
CA SER A 73 -3.77 6.39 -3.51
C SER A 73 -4.22 7.40 -4.55
N SER A 74 -3.50 7.52 -5.67
CA SER A 74 -4.00 8.23 -6.85
C SER A 74 -5.30 7.64 -7.38
N ALA A 75 -5.55 6.34 -7.16
CA ALA A 75 -6.78 5.67 -7.54
C ALA A 75 -7.90 5.78 -6.48
N GLY A 76 -7.65 6.43 -5.34
CA GLY A 76 -8.68 6.76 -4.34
C GLY A 76 -8.54 6.10 -2.97
N ILE A 77 -7.49 5.31 -2.71
CA ILE A 77 -7.22 4.77 -1.36
C ILE A 77 -6.39 5.79 -0.56
N PRO A 78 -6.91 6.45 0.47
CA PRO A 78 -6.19 7.52 1.14
C PRO A 78 -4.91 7.02 1.84
N PHE A 79 -3.87 7.85 1.90
CA PHE A 79 -2.56 7.48 2.47
C PHE A 79 -2.65 6.89 3.88
N TRP A 80 -3.45 7.51 4.75
CA TRP A 80 -3.64 7.10 6.14
C TRP A 80 -4.20 5.68 6.26
N PHE A 81 -4.80 5.13 5.21
CA PHE A 81 -5.34 3.77 5.20
C PHE A 81 -4.23 2.74 5.43
N TRP A 82 -3.04 2.96 4.90
CA TRP A 82 -1.95 1.98 4.89
C TRP A 82 -1.23 1.80 6.23
N GLY A 83 -1.46 2.71 7.19
CA GLY A 83 -0.72 2.73 8.45
C GLY A 83 0.03 4.04 8.64
N GLU A 84 0.36 4.37 9.88
CA GLU A 84 1.01 5.65 10.22
C GLU A 84 2.40 5.76 9.58
N TYR A 85 3.19 4.68 9.61
CA TYR A 85 4.50 4.63 8.98
C TYR A 85 4.44 4.97 7.48
N TRP A 86 3.57 4.27 6.74
CA TRP A 86 3.43 4.47 5.30
C TRP A 86 2.82 5.84 4.97
N ASN A 87 1.90 6.35 5.78
CA ASN A 87 1.32 7.68 5.61
C ASN A 87 2.42 8.76 5.64
N LYS A 88 3.24 8.78 6.69
CA LYS A 88 4.34 9.75 6.84
C LYS A 88 5.31 9.68 5.66
N LYS A 89 5.62 8.48 5.18
CA LYS A 89 6.51 8.28 4.02
C LYS A 89 5.91 8.80 2.72
N LEU A 90 4.62 8.54 2.48
CA LEU A 90 3.92 8.99 1.29
C LEU A 90 3.74 10.51 1.25
N GLU A 91 3.39 11.14 2.37
CA GLU A 91 3.30 12.60 2.50
C GLU A 91 4.65 13.24 2.16
N ASN A 92 5.73 12.80 2.81
CA ASN A 92 7.08 13.29 2.51
C ASN A 92 7.46 13.09 1.04
N LEU A 93 7.09 11.96 0.42
CA LEU A 93 7.41 11.69 -0.99
C LEU A 93 6.69 12.66 -1.93
N VAL A 94 5.42 12.98 -1.65
CA VAL A 94 4.62 13.91 -2.45
C VAL A 94 5.15 15.33 -2.30
N ASP A 95 5.44 15.77 -1.08
CA ASP A 95 5.98 17.11 -0.82
C ASP A 95 7.32 17.33 -1.55
N ASN A 96 8.24 16.36 -1.46
CA ASN A 96 9.52 16.40 -2.18
C ASN A 96 9.36 16.41 -3.72
N ARG A 97 8.30 15.77 -4.26
CA ARG A 97 8.03 15.80 -5.71
C ARG A 97 7.46 17.15 -6.12
N ALA A 98 6.53 17.69 -5.33
CA ALA A 98 5.96 19.01 -5.58
C ALA A 98 7.07 20.08 -5.60
N GLU A 99 7.97 20.10 -4.61
CA GLU A 99 9.09 21.04 -4.56
C GLU A 99 10.02 20.97 -5.78
N ARG A 100 10.22 19.78 -6.35
CA ARG A 100 11.03 19.61 -7.58
C ARG A 100 10.35 20.11 -8.84
N ASP A 101 9.03 20.06 -8.91
CA ASP A 101 8.26 20.56 -10.05
C ASP A 101 8.15 22.10 -10.05
N PHE A 102 8.46 22.75 -8.93
CA PHE A 102 8.50 24.22 -8.79
C PHE A 102 9.86 24.87 -9.08
N LEU A 103 10.93 24.07 -9.26
CA LEU A 103 12.31 24.52 -9.51
C LEU A 103 12.72 24.33 -10.97
#